data_AF-K9YYS8-F1
#
_entry.id   AF-K9YYS8-F1
#
_cell.length_a   1.000
_cell.length_b   1.000
_cell.length_c   1.000
_cell.angle_alpha   90.00
_cell.angle_beta   90.00
_cell.angle_gamma   90.00
#
_symmetry.space_group_name_H-M   'P 1'
#
loop_
_entity.id
_entity.type
_entity.pdbx_description
1 polymer ?
#
loop_
_entity_poly.entity_id
_entity_poly.type
_entity_poly.pdbx_seq_one_letter_code
_entity_poly.pdbx_strand_id
1 'polypeptide(L)' 'MPYIEIKARKQIGSKLAQQIILKGEVSAVLTTGKIFKPAKKLFDEAGIAWAENIDEKQFL' A
#
# COMPACT_ATOMS: atom_id res chain seq x y z
N MET A 1 9.57 -14.15 -6.95
CA MET A 1 8.36 -14.67 -6.28
C MET A 1 7.60 -13.46 -5.76
N PRO A 2 6.33 -13.25 -6.12
CA PRO A 2 5.55 -12.13 -5.58
C PRO A 2 5.35 -12.35 -4.06
N TYR A 3 5.62 -11.33 -3.25
CA TYR A 3 5.37 -11.39 -1.81
C TYR A 3 4.60 -10.17 -1.33
N ILE A 4 3.95 -10.31 -0.18
CA ILE A 4 3.18 -9.23 0.44
C ILE A 4 4.13 -8.41 1.30
N GLU A 5 4.40 -7.16 0.93
CA GLU A 5 5.16 -6.23 1.78
C GLU A 5 4.19 -5.41 2.65
N ILE A 6 4.17 -5.70 3.95
CA ILE A 6 3.34 -4.99 4.92
C ILE A 6 4.10 -3.76 5.44
N LYS A 7 3.64 -2.55 5.11
CA LYS A 7 4.19 -1.30 5.64
C LYS A 7 3.15 -0.58 6.50
N ALA A 8 3.29 -0.71 7.82
CA ALA A 8 2.46 -0.05 8.83
C ALA A 8 2.77 1.46 8.97
N ARG A 9 2.43 2.26 7.95
CA ARG A 9 2.53 3.73 8.03
C ARG A 9 1.15 4.37 7.97
N LYS A 10 0.91 5.33 8.89
CA LYS A 10 -0.38 6.03 9.04
C LYS A 10 -0.84 6.84 7.82
N GLN A 11 0.06 7.18 6.90
CA GLN A 11 -0.27 7.94 5.68
C GLN A 11 0.57 7.50 4.49
N ILE A 12 -0.07 7.22 3.36
CA ILE A 12 0.58 6.83 2.11
C ILE A 12 0.21 7.85 1.01
N GLY A 13 1.22 8.62 0.56
CA GLY A 13 1.14 9.57 -0.55
C GLY A 13 1.81 9.07 -1.83
N SER A 14 1.70 9.82 -2.92
CA SER A 14 2.16 9.42 -4.26
C SER A 14 3.65 9.07 -4.35
N LYS A 15 4.54 9.87 -3.72
CA LYS A 15 5.98 9.61 -3.71
C LYS A 15 6.31 8.24 -3.09
N LEU A 16 5.61 7.89 -2.00
CA LEU A 16 5.79 6.59 -1.35
C LEU A 16 5.18 5.46 -2.18
N ALA A 17 4.01 5.67 -2.78
CA ALA A 17 3.40 4.69 -3.68
C ALA A 17 4.33 4.35 -4.86
N GLN A 18 4.97 5.35 -5.48
CA GLN A 18 5.97 5.13 -6.54
C GLN A 18 7.16 4.30 -6.04
N GLN A 19 7.69 4.61 -4.85
CA GLN A 19 8.78 3.82 -4.27
C GLN A 19 8.40 2.36 -4.01
N ILE A 20 7.15 2.09 -3.61
CA ILE A 20 6.64 0.73 -3.42
C ILE A 20 6.53 0.00 -4.77
N ILE A 21 5.96 0.65 -5.78
CA ILE A 21 5.79 0.10 -7.14
C ILE A 21 7.15 -0.23 -7.76
N LEU A 22 8.15 0.65 -7.61
CA LEU A 22 9.48 0.49 -8.18
C LEU A 22 10.23 -0.76 -7.66
N LYS A 23 9.81 -1.35 -6.54
CA LYS A 23 10.37 -2.61 -6.07
C LYS A 23 10.00 -3.79 -6.98
N GLY A 24 8.87 -3.71 -7.67
CA GLY A 24 8.41 -4.72 -8.64
C GLY A 24 7.95 -6.05 -8.04
N GLU A 25 7.94 -6.18 -6.72
CA GLU A 25 7.69 -7.45 -6.00
C GLU A 25 6.49 -7.40 -5.05
N VAL A 26 5.91 -6.20 -4.84
CA VAL A 26 4.77 -5.96 -3.96
C VAL A 26 3.46 -6.17 -4.71
N SER A 27 2.63 -7.11 -4.25
CA SER A 27 1.30 -7.37 -4.83
C SER A 27 0.13 -6.72 -4.09
N ALA A 28 0.33 -6.30 -2.83
CA ALA A 28 -0.70 -5.65 -2.03
C ALA A 28 -0.12 -4.69 -0.97
N VAL A 29 -0.88 -3.65 -0.61
CA VAL A 29 -0.54 -2.66 0.43
C VAL A 29 -1.69 -2.55 1.45
N LEU A 30 -1.42 -2.89 2.70
CA LEU A 30 -2.37 -2.79 3.81
C LEU A 30 -1.89 -1.75 4.81
N THR A 31 -2.78 -0.89 5.30
CA THR A 31 -2.44 0.09 6.34
C THR A 31 -3.58 0.34 7.32
N THR A 32 -3.21 0.60 8.59
CA THR A 32 -4.12 1.12 9.62
C THR A 32 -4.45 2.59 9.43
N GLY A 33 -3.66 3.26 8.59
CA GLY A 33 -3.81 4.65 8.23
C GLY A 33 -4.58 4.88 6.94
N LYS A 34 -4.30 6.02 6.30
CA LYS A 34 -4.98 6.46 5.08
C LYS A 34 -4.05 6.46 3.87
N ILE A 35 -4.58 6.02 2.72
CA ILE A 35 -3.95 6.12 1.41
C ILE A 35 -4.62 7.30 0.68
N PHE A 36 -3.83 8.28 0.25
CA PHE A 36 -4.40 9.43 -0.46
C PHE A 36 -4.80 9.07 -1.90
N LYS A 37 -5.77 9.79 -2.46
CA LYS A 37 -6.29 9.55 -3.83
C LYS A 37 -5.18 9.38 -4.89
N PRO A 38 -4.11 10.20 -4.91
CA PRO A 38 -3.02 10.01 -5.88
C PRO A 38 -2.27 8.69 -5.71
N ALA A 39 -2.11 8.19 -4.48
CA ALA A 39 -1.45 6.92 -4.21
C ALA A 39 -2.34 5.73 -4.60
N LYS A 40 -3.65 5.79 -4.33
CA LYS A 40 -4.61 4.75 -4.76
C LYS A 40 -4.58 4.55 -6.27
N LYS A 41 -4.63 5.66 -7.02
CA LYS A 41 -4.56 5.63 -8.49
C LYS A 41 -3.29 4.93 -8.99
N LEU A 42 -2.13 5.23 -8.39
CA LEU A 42 -0.87 4.58 -8.74
C LEU A 42 -0.88 3.08 -8.44
N PHE A 43 -1.48 2.66 -7.32
CA PHE A 43 -1.62 1.24 -6.99
C PHE A 43 -2.57 0.52 -7.95
N ASP A 44 -3.72 1.14 -8.28
CA ASP A 44 -4.68 0.60 -9.24
C ASP A 44 -4.03 0.41 -10.63
N GLU A 45 -3.28 1.42 -11.11
CA GLU A 45 -2.53 1.36 -12.37
C GLU A 45 -1.42 0.30 -12.37
N ALA A 46 -0.79 0.07 -11.22
CA ALA A 46 0.26 -0.93 -11.05
C ALA A 46 -0.28 -2.34 -10.77
N GLY A 47 -1.60 -2.54 -10.68
CA GLY A 47 -2.21 -3.83 -10.33
C GLY A 47 -1.93 -4.26 -8.89
N ILE A 48 -1.68 -3.31 -7.99
CA ILE A 48 -1.41 -3.55 -6.57
C ILE A 48 -2.71 -3.38 -5.78
N ALA A 49 -3.15 -4.44 -5.09
CA ALA A 49 -4.32 -4.35 -4.22
C ALA A 49 -4.03 -3.43 -3.02
N TRP A 50 -5.04 -2.72 -2.52
CA TRP A 50 -4.85 -1.87 -1.34
C TRP A 50 -6.04 -1.89 -0.39
N ALA A 51 -5.74 -1.74 0.90
CA ALA A 51 -6.74 -1.49 1.94
C ALA A 51 -6.20 -0.49 2.98
N GLU A 52 -7.10 0.35 3.49
CA GLU A 52 -6.81 1.45 4.42
C GLU A 52 -7.79 1.44 5.60
N ASN A 53 -7.42 2.12 6.69
CA ASN A 53 -8.19 2.17 7.94
C ASN A 53 -8.49 0.78 8.53
N ILE A 54 -7.58 -0.17 8.34
CA ILE A 54 -7.68 -1.50 8.93
C ILE A 54 -7.41 -1.38 10.44
N ASP A 55 -8.22 -2.03 11.29
CA ASP A 55 -7.99 -2.06 12.73
C ASP A 55 -6.61 -2.69 13.02
N GLU A 56 -5.82 -2.07 13.89
CA GLU A 56 -4.51 -2.59 14.33
C GLU A 56 -4.60 -4.04 14.82
N LYS A 57 -5.74 -4.44 15.41
CA LYS A 57 -5.99 -5.81 15.87
C LYS A 57 -6.04 -6.86 14.74
N GLN A 58 -6.24 -6.44 13.49
CA GLN A 58 -6.26 -7.36 12.34
C GLN A 58 -4.87 -7.63 11.77
N PHE A 59 -3.83 -6.90 12.22
CA PHE A 59 -2.43 -7.14 11.82
C PHE A 59 -1.68 -8.06 12.78
N LEU A 60 -2.24 -8.31 13.97
CA LEU A 60 -1.65 -9.13 15.03
C LEU A 60 -2.16 -10.56 15.01
#